data_AF-A0A1E7LVX0-F1
#
_entry.id   AF-A0A1E7LVX0-F1
#
_cell.length_a   1.000
_cell.length_b   1.000
_cell.length_c   1.000
_cell.angle_alpha   90.00
_cell.angle_beta   90.00
_cell.angle_gamma   90.00
#
_symmetry.space_group_name_H-M   'P 1'
#
loop_
_entity.id
_entity.type
_entity.pdbx_description
1 polymer ?
#
loop_
_entity_poly.entity_id
_entity_poly.type
_entity_poly.pdbx_seq_one_letter_code
_entity_poly.pdbx_strand_id
1 'polypeptide(L)'
;GPREHRPTRPHHLTPADLLLTVFTGAYLRTAGPPLLHAALNPSPPLTQRAVGGGIRAMIPLQAALAARNGAPGSGLAVMALVPLARALARKVSPT
;
A
#
# COMPACT_ATOMS: atom_id res chain seq x y z
N GLY A 1 -30.84 -19.25 -30.72
CA GLY A 1 -29.47 -18.98 -30.21
C GLY A 1 -29.55 -18.82 -28.71
N PRO A 2 -28.90 -19.67 -27.92
CA PRO A 2 -29.09 -19.63 -26.48
C PRO A 2 -28.23 -18.49 -25.92
N ARG A 3 -28.91 -17.47 -25.39
CA ARG A 3 -28.30 -16.52 -24.47
C ARG A 3 -28.01 -17.29 -23.19
N GLU A 4 -26.77 -17.74 -23.05
CA GLU A 4 -26.33 -18.33 -21.80
C GLU A 4 -26.50 -17.29 -20.69
N HIS A 5 -27.40 -17.63 -19.78
CA HIS A 5 -27.56 -16.99 -18.49
C HIS A 5 -26.20 -17.07 -17.79
N ARG A 6 -25.38 -16.03 -17.90
CA ARG A 6 -24.12 -15.92 -17.16
C ARG A 6 -24.51 -15.82 -15.69
N PRO A 7 -24.26 -16.86 -14.87
CA PRO A 7 -24.54 -16.74 -13.45
C PRO A 7 -23.62 -15.63 -12.92
N THR A 8 -24.21 -14.59 -12.34
CA THR A 8 -23.47 -13.60 -11.56
C THR A 8 -22.84 -14.37 -10.42
N ARG A 9 -21.55 -14.72 -10.54
CA ARG A 9 -20.82 -15.37 -9.46
C ARG A 9 -20.96 -14.47 -8.22
N PRO A 10 -21.52 -14.98 -7.12
CA PRO A 10 -21.48 -14.25 -5.86
C PRO A 10 -20.02 -13.87 -5.61
N HIS A 11 -19.79 -12.58 -5.36
CA HIS A 11 -18.45 -12.09 -5.00
C HIS A 11 -18.12 -12.64 -3.62
N HIS A 12 -17.60 -13.86 -3.57
CA HIS A 12 -16.99 -14.38 -2.37
C HIS A 12 -15.75 -13.53 -2.12
N LEU A 13 -15.85 -12.61 -1.16
CA LEU A 13 -14.70 -11.87 -0.66
C LEU A 13 -13.70 -12.89 -0.13
N THR A 14 -12.62 -13.11 -0.87
CA THR A 14 -11.59 -14.02 -0.44
C THR A 14 -10.72 -13.33 0.62
N PRO A 15 -10.03 -14.08 1.49
CA PRO A 15 -9.04 -13.51 2.39
C PRO A 15 -7.96 -12.69 1.65
N ALA A 16 -7.64 -13.05 0.40
CA ALA A 16 -6.71 -12.31 -0.44
C ALA A 16 -7.25 -10.93 -0.85
N ASP A 17 -8.55 -10.80 -1.11
CA ASP A 17 -9.19 -9.51 -1.42
C ASP A 17 -9.20 -8.57 -0.20
N LEU A 18 -9.41 -9.14 0.99
CA LEU A 18 -9.29 -8.39 2.25
C LEU A 18 -7.86 -7.91 2.48
N LEU A 19 -6.87 -8.79 2.28
CA LEU A 19 -5.45 -8.42 2.40
C LEU A 19 -5.06 -7.35 1.38
N LEU A 20 -5.52 -7.47 0.13
CA LEU A 20 -5.31 -6.47 -0.90
C LEU A 20 -5.88 -5.11 -0.46
N THR A 21 -7.12 -5.09 0.03
CA THR A 21 -7.79 -3.88 0.52
C THR A 21 -7.01 -3.23 1.66
N VAL A 22 -6.55 -4.04 2.62
CA VAL A 22 -5.74 -3.58 3.76
C VAL A 22 -4.40 -3.02 3.29
N PHE A 23 -3.70 -3.70 2.39
CA PHE A 23 -2.40 -3.24 1.88
C PHE A 23 -2.52 -1.96 1.04
N THR A 24 -3.55 -1.86 0.20
CA THR A 24 -3.85 -0.63 -0.54
C THR A 24 -4.22 0.51 0.40
N GLY A 25 -5.02 0.25 1.43
CA GLY A 25 -5.33 1.24 2.47
C GLY A 25 -4.08 1.71 3.21
N ALA A 26 -3.16 0.80 3.54
CA ALA A 26 -1.89 1.13 4.15
C ALA A 26 -1.02 2.00 3.23
N TYR A 27 -0.93 1.68 1.94
CA TYR A 27 -0.25 2.50 0.94
C TYR A 27 -0.79 3.94 0.92
N LEU A 28 -2.10 4.09 0.76
CA LEU A 28 -2.76 5.40 0.70
C LEU A 28 -2.54 6.19 2.00
N ARG A 29 -2.60 5.54 3.16
CA ARG A 29 -2.34 6.20 4.45
C ARG A 29 -0.90 6.71 4.55
N THR A 30 0.08 5.99 3.98
CA THR A 30 1.50 6.36 4.06
C THR A 30 1.90 7.44 3.06
N ALA A 31 1.40 7.38 1.82
CA ALA A 31 1.79 8.29 0.75
C ALA A 31 0.81 9.47 0.57
N GLY A 32 -0.48 9.28 0.90
CA GLY A 32 -1.54 10.23 0.60
C GLY A 32 -1.36 11.61 1.25
N PRO A 33 -1.27 11.71 2.59
CA PRO A 33 -1.13 13.00 3.27
C PRO A 33 0.09 13.83 2.80
N PRO A 34 1.31 13.28 2.68
CA PRO A 34 2.45 14.08 2.26
C PRO A 34 2.43 14.42 0.76
N LEU A 35 1.90 13.55 -0.11
CA LEU A 35 1.71 13.88 -1.54
C LEU A 35 0.67 14.98 -1.72
N LEU A 36 -0.45 14.91 -1.01
CA LEU A 36 -1.49 15.93 -1.06
C LEU A 36 -0.97 17.28 -0.53
N HIS A 37 -0.21 17.27 0.57
CA HIS A 37 0.41 18.49 1.09
C HIS A 37 1.43 19.09 0.13
N ALA A 38 2.29 18.29 -0.50
CA ALA A 38 3.25 18.80 -1.47
C ALA A 38 2.57 19.32 -2.75
N ALA A 39 1.49 18.69 -3.19
CA ALA A 39 0.72 19.11 -4.36
C ALA A 39 -0.02 20.44 -4.13
N LEU A 40 -0.58 20.63 -2.92
CA LEU A 40 -1.29 21.87 -2.55
C LEU A 40 -0.35 22.99 -2.12
N ASN A 41 0.80 22.66 -1.52
CA ASN A 41 1.79 23.63 -1.02
C ASN A 41 3.20 23.20 -1.45
N PRO A 42 3.59 23.46 -2.71
CA PRO A 42 4.89 23.06 -3.20
C PRO A 42 5.99 23.84 -2.47
N SER A 43 6.70 23.16 -1.58
CA SER A 43 7.85 23.71 -0.86
C SER A 43 8.90 22.61 -0.63
N PRO A 44 10.20 22.97 -0.55
CA PRO A 44 11.29 21.99 -0.39
C PRO A 44 11.09 20.97 0.76
N PRO A 45 10.70 21.36 1.98
CA PRO A 45 10.52 20.40 3.07
C PRO A 45 9.29 19.48 2.87
N LEU A 46 8.24 19.95 2.19
CA LEU A 46 7.05 19.15 1.93
C LEU A 46 7.31 18.11 0.82
N THR A 47 8.07 18.47 -0.21
CA THR A 47 8.48 17.53 -1.26
C THR A 47 9.39 16.43 -0.70
N GLN A 48 10.33 16.76 0.19
CA GLN A 48 11.17 15.74 0.84
C GLN A 48 10.35 14.78 1.72
N ARG A 49 9.35 15.29 2.43
CA ARG A 49 8.41 14.44 3.19
C ARG A 49 7.57 13.56 2.27
N ALA A 50 7.14 14.07 1.12
CA ALA A 50 6.42 13.30 0.11
C ALA A 50 7.27 12.16 -0.46
N VAL A 51 8.53 12.43 -0.80
CA VAL A 51 9.47 11.40 -1.27
C VAL A 51 9.75 10.37 -0.18
N GLY A 52 10.06 10.82 1.04
CA GLY A 52 10.29 9.92 2.18
C GLY A 52 9.06 9.07 2.53
N GLY A 53 7.86 9.64 2.40
CA GLY A 53 6.58 8.93 2.52
C GLY A 53 6.37 7.91 1.42
N GLY A 54 6.64 8.26 0.16
CA GLY A 54 6.54 7.38 -1.00
C GLY A 54 7.49 6.18 -0.93
N ILE A 55 8.73 6.39 -0.48
CA ILE A 55 9.70 5.30 -0.27
C ILE A 55 9.15 4.29 0.76
N ARG A 56 8.62 4.77 1.89
CA ARG A 56 8.03 3.90 2.93
C ARG A 56 6.76 3.20 2.44
N ALA A 57 6.03 3.83 1.51
CA ALA A 57 4.82 3.28 0.90
C ALA A 57 5.12 2.15 -0.10
N MET A 58 6.37 1.95 -0.54
CA MET A 58 6.69 0.82 -1.41
C MET A 58 6.45 -0.54 -0.76
N ILE A 59 6.65 -0.68 0.54
CA ILE A 59 6.43 -1.94 1.26
C ILE A 59 4.96 -2.38 1.16
N PRO A 60 3.96 -1.55 1.54
CA PRO A 60 2.55 -1.92 1.35
C PRO A 60 2.15 -2.06 -0.12
N LEU A 61 2.76 -1.34 -1.06
CA LEU A 61 2.50 -1.54 -2.49
C LEU A 61 2.96 -2.91 -2.97
N GLN A 62 4.18 -3.33 -2.60
CA GLN A 62 4.71 -4.65 -2.93
C GLN A 62 3.83 -5.75 -2.34
N ALA A 63 3.33 -5.57 -1.11
CA ALA A 63 2.42 -6.50 -0.49
C ALA A 63 1.07 -6.60 -1.22
N ALA A 64 0.51 -5.46 -1.65
CA ALA A 64 -0.72 -5.41 -2.44
C ALA A 64 -0.57 -6.15 -3.78
N LEU A 65 0.53 -5.91 -4.50
CA LEU A 65 0.81 -6.58 -5.77
C LEU A 65 1.03 -8.10 -5.60
N ALA A 66 1.69 -8.52 -4.53
CA ALA A 66 1.85 -9.93 -4.20
C ALA A 66 0.50 -10.61 -3.92
N ALA A 67 -0.38 -9.98 -3.12
CA ALA A 67 -1.73 -10.48 -2.86
C ALA A 67 -2.56 -10.58 -4.15
N ARG A 68 -2.53 -9.55 -5.01
CA ARG A 68 -3.23 -9.52 -6.29
C ARG A 68 -2.77 -10.63 -7.24
N ASN A 69 -1.49 -10.96 -7.24
CA ASN A 69 -0.93 -12.01 -8.10
C ASN A 69 -1.04 -13.42 -7.49
N GLY A 70 -1.84 -13.60 -6.42
CA GLY A 70 -2.12 -14.91 -5.82
C GLY A 70 -1.11 -15.37 -4.76
N ALA A 71 -0.21 -14.50 -4.30
CA ALA A 71 0.79 -14.78 -3.27
C ALA A 71 0.58 -13.95 -1.98
N PRO A 72 -0.56 -14.07 -1.29
CA PRO A 72 -0.87 -13.28 -0.10
C PRO A 72 0.11 -13.53 1.07
N GLY A 73 0.67 -14.74 1.19
CA GLY A 73 1.68 -15.07 2.18
C GLY A 73 2.97 -14.25 2.02
N SER A 74 3.44 -14.07 0.78
CA SER A 74 4.56 -13.19 0.48
C SER A 74 4.24 -11.73 0.82
N GLY A 75 3.01 -11.28 0.58
CA GLY A 75 2.57 -9.94 0.96
C GLY A 75 2.59 -9.70 2.47
N LEU A 76 2.17 -10.69 3.27
CA LEU A 76 2.29 -10.64 4.73
C LEU A 76 3.75 -10.60 5.19
N ALA A 77 4.62 -11.41 4.59
CA ALA A 77 6.05 -11.41 4.90
C ALA A 77 6.71 -10.05 4.62
N VAL A 78 6.36 -9.41 3.50
CA VAL A 78 6.82 -8.06 3.16
C VAL A 78 6.29 -7.03 4.17
N MET A 79 5.01 -7.11 4.56
CA MET A 79 4.43 -6.20 5.56
C MET A 79 5.05 -6.34 6.94
N ALA A 80 5.59 -7.51 7.31
CA ALA A 80 6.33 -7.69 8.56
C ALA A 80 7.62 -6.84 8.62
N LEU A 81 8.12 -6.32 7.49
CA LEU A 81 9.28 -5.42 7.44
C LEU A 81 8.93 -3.96 7.75
N VAL A 82 7.66 -3.58 7.72
CA VAL A 82 7.20 -2.20 8.01
C VAL A 82 7.71 -1.65 9.35
N PRO A 83 7.61 -2.36 10.49
CA PRO A 83 8.14 -1.85 11.76
C PRO A 83 9.65 -1.61 11.72
N LEU A 84 10.41 -2.46 11.04
CA LEU A 84 11.86 -2.33 10.87
C LEU A 84 12.20 -1.09 10.03
N ALA A 85 11.55 -0.92 8.88
CA ALA A 85 11.71 0.27 8.05
C ALA A 85 11.40 1.56 8.82
N ARG A 86 10.36 1.53 9.66
CA ARG A 86 9.99 2.67 10.52
C ARG A 86 11.03 2.93 11.62
N ALA A 87 11.64 1.88 12.18
CA ALA A 87 12.68 2.01 13.20
C ALA A 87 13.99 2.57 12.62
N LEU A 88 14.42 2.07 11.46
CA LEU A 88 15.60 2.57 10.77
C LEU A 88 15.42 4.04 10.37
N ALA A 89 14.27 4.39 9.81
CA ALA A 89 13.92 5.76 9.46
C ALA A 89 13.97 6.75 10.64
N ARG A 90 13.69 6.31 11.87
CA ARG A 90 13.83 7.16 13.07
C ARG A 90 15.29 7.34 13.49
N LYS A 91 16.17 6.38 13.20
CA LYS A 91 17.59 6.45 13.57
C LYS A 91 18.42 7.37 12.67
N VAL A 92 18.05 7.51 11.39
CA VAL A 92 18.73 8.42 10.45
C VAL A 92 18.22 9.86 10.49
N SER A 93 17.18 10.14 11.28
CA SER A 93 16.68 11.51 11.50
C SER A 93 16.57 11.80 13.00
N PRO A 94 17.69 12.06 13.69
CA PRO A 94 17.67 12.79 14.94
C PRO A 94 17.41 14.26 14.57
N THR A 95 16.15 14.66 14.58
CA THR A 95 15.80 16.06 14.81
C THR A 95 16.01 16.38 16.27
#